data_AF-A0A2D5X7V8-F1
#
_entry.id   AF-A0A2D5X7V8-F1
#
_cell.length_a   1.000
_cell.length_b   1.000
_cell.length_c   1.000
_cell.angle_alpha   90.00
_cell.angle_beta   90.00
_cell.angle_gamma   90.00
#
_symmetry.space_group_name_H-M   'P 1'
#
loop_
_entity.id
_entity.type
_entity.pdbx_description
1 polymer ?
#
loop_
_entity_poly.entity_id
_entity_poly.type
_entity_poly.pdbx_seq_one_letter_code
_entity_poly.pdbx_strand_id
1 'polypeptide(L)'
;MAKQDSHSNSHSNKAYDYLLALLTQTNDKAHLSEILKALLTEKEQAELGNRLTIFALLQQEVTQREISAQLGVGIATVSRGAKVFHQHQIDELLPDIGDKINI
;
A
#
# COMPACT_ATOMS: atom_id res chain seq x y z
N MET A 1 27.64 -6.99 31.78
CA MET A 1 26.92 -5.70 31.80
C MET A 1 25.97 -5.68 30.61
N ALA A 2 24.69 -5.45 30.88
CA ALA A 2 23.56 -5.68 29.99
C ALA A 2 23.38 -4.62 28.89
N LYS A 3 22.79 -5.05 27.76
CA LYS A 3 21.49 -4.60 27.20
C LYS A 3 21.34 -5.21 25.78
N GLN A 4 20.49 -6.22 25.65
CA GLN A 4 19.10 -6.14 25.16
C GLN A 4 19.04 -5.98 23.64
N ASP A 5 18.92 -7.10 22.94
CA ASP A 5 18.23 -7.14 21.65
C ASP A 5 16.96 -7.98 21.79
N SER A 6 15.94 -7.39 21.21
CA SER A 6 14.52 -7.50 21.50
C SER A 6 13.92 -8.86 21.18
N HIS A 7 12.97 -9.29 22.02
CA HIS A 7 12.13 -10.46 21.79
C HIS A 7 11.38 -10.35 20.45
N SER A 8 11.75 -11.19 19.48
CA SER A 8 10.94 -11.43 18.27
C SER A 8 9.71 -12.24 18.66
N ASN A 9 8.61 -11.57 19.02
CA ASN A 9 7.33 -12.24 19.19
C ASN A 9 6.68 -12.46 17.81
N SER A 10 7.18 -13.44 17.05
CA SER A 10 6.57 -13.84 15.78
C SER A 10 5.38 -14.74 16.06
N HIS A 11 4.21 -14.15 16.26
CA HIS A 11 2.96 -14.87 16.02
C HIS A 11 2.75 -14.90 14.51
N SER A 12 3.13 -16.02 13.88
CA SER A 12 2.79 -16.31 12.49
C SER A 12 1.28 -16.27 12.33
N ASN A 13 0.75 -15.24 11.69
CA ASN A 13 -0.65 -15.16 11.35
C ASN A 13 -0.88 -16.08 10.14
N LYS A 14 -1.21 -17.35 10.39
CA LYS A 14 -1.41 -18.36 9.34
C LYS A 14 -2.40 -17.93 8.26
N ALA A 15 -3.41 -17.13 8.61
CA ALA A 15 -4.37 -16.60 7.63
C ALA A 15 -3.73 -15.56 6.71
N TYR A 16 -2.85 -14.71 7.25
CA TYR A 16 -2.09 -13.74 6.46
C TYR A 16 -1.05 -14.44 5.57
N ASP A 17 -0.35 -15.45 6.09
CA ASP A 17 0.59 -16.24 5.29
C ASP A 17 -0.12 -16.96 4.12
N TYR A 18 -1.32 -17.49 4.37
CA TYR A 18 -2.17 -18.06 3.32
C TYR A 18 -2.57 -17.03 2.27
N LEU A 19 -2.94 -15.80 2.67
CA LEU A 19 -3.25 -14.72 1.73
C LEU A 19 -2.03 -14.37 0.86
N LEU A 20 -0.83 -14.26 1.44
CA LEU A 20 0.39 -14.01 0.67
C LEU A 20 0.69 -15.14 -0.33
N ALA A 21 0.49 -16.40 0.07
CA ALA A 21 0.63 -17.53 -0.83
C ALA A 21 -0.38 -17.46 -2.01
N LEU A 22 -1.63 -17.07 -1.73
CA LEU A 22 -2.67 -16.90 -2.73
C LEU A 22 -2.34 -15.78 -3.74
N LEU A 23 -1.85 -14.64 -3.25
CA LEU A 23 -1.46 -13.49 -4.07
C LEU A 23 -0.28 -13.79 -5.00
N THR A 24 0.64 -14.67 -4.58
CA THR A 24 1.87 -14.99 -5.34
C THR A 24 1.74 -16.18 -6.28
N GLN A 25 0.78 -17.08 -6.05
CA GLN A 25 0.61 -18.29 -6.87
C GLN A 25 -0.39 -18.13 -8.02
N THR A 26 -1.28 -17.13 -7.95
CA THR A 26 -2.29 -16.95 -8.98
C THR A 26 -1.81 -15.99 -10.07
N ASN A 27 -1.84 -16.45 -11.32
CA ASN A 27 -1.60 -15.61 -12.50
C ASN A 27 -2.92 -15.20 -13.19
N ASP A 28 -4.06 -15.59 -12.62
CA ASP A 28 -5.40 -15.24 -13.12
C ASP A 28 -5.91 -13.98 -12.42
N LYS A 29 -5.81 -12.85 -13.12
CA LYS A 29 -6.28 -11.55 -12.63
C LYS A 29 -7.77 -11.54 -12.32
N ALA A 30 -8.61 -12.24 -13.11
CA ALA A 30 -10.05 -12.25 -12.89
C ALA A 30 -10.38 -13.00 -11.59
N HIS A 31 -9.76 -14.16 -11.40
CA HIS A 31 -9.91 -14.94 -10.17
C HIS A 31 -9.43 -14.16 -8.94
N LEU A 32 -8.25 -13.52 -9.02
CA LEU A 32 -7.73 -12.70 -7.93
C LEU A 32 -8.64 -11.52 -7.60
N SER A 33 -9.23 -10.88 -8.62
CA SER A 33 -10.16 -9.78 -8.42
C SER A 33 -11.41 -10.21 -7.65
N GLU A 34 -11.98 -11.38 -7.96
CA GLU A 34 -13.16 -11.87 -7.25
C GLU A 34 -12.85 -12.23 -5.79
N ILE A 35 -11.67 -12.79 -5.53
CA ILE A 35 -11.21 -13.06 -4.16
C ILE A 35 -11.09 -11.75 -3.37
N LEU A 36 -10.41 -10.74 -3.91
CA LEU A 36 -10.24 -9.46 -3.23
C LEU A 36 -11.56 -8.73 -3.03
N LYS A 37 -12.51 -8.84 -3.97
CA LYS A 37 -13.88 -8.32 -3.78
C LYS A 37 -14.65 -9.04 -2.67
N ALA A 38 -14.42 -10.33 -2.48
CA ALA A 38 -15.05 -11.10 -1.40
C ALA A 38 -14.42 -10.79 -0.03
N LEU A 39 -13.13 -10.44 0.02
CA LEU A 39 -12.40 -10.15 1.26
C LEU A 39 -12.48 -8.68 1.69
N LEU A 40 -12.58 -7.75 0.74
CA LEU A 40 -12.53 -6.31 0.99
C LEU A 40 -13.85 -5.65 0.60
N THR A 41 -14.32 -4.75 1.45
CA THR A 41 -15.43 -3.85 1.08
C THR A 41 -15.04 -2.94 -0.08
N GLU A 42 -16.03 -2.43 -0.82
CA GLU A 42 -15.80 -1.46 -1.90
C GLU A 42 -15.00 -0.23 -1.43
N LYS A 43 -15.27 0.21 -0.18
CA LYS A 43 -14.54 1.32 0.45
C LYS A 43 -13.07 0.98 0.68
N GLU A 44 -12.75 -0.22 1.15
CA GLU A 44 -11.37 -0.65 1.37
C GLU A 44 -10.61 -0.80 0.05
N GLN A 45 -11.26 -1.30 -1.00
CA GLN A 45 -10.68 -1.38 -2.34
C GLN A 45 -10.35 0.03 -2.88
N ALA A 46 -11.29 0.98 -2.73
CA ALA A 46 -11.07 2.37 -3.13
C ALA A 46 -9.92 3.02 -2.33
N GLU A 47 -9.82 2.74 -1.03
CA GLU A 47 -8.73 3.25 -0.19
C GLU A 47 -7.37 2.70 -0.62
N LEU A 48 -7.28 1.41 -0.99
CA LEU A 48 -6.05 0.83 -1.56
C LEU A 48 -5.66 1.51 -2.87
N GLY A 49 -6.63 1.77 -3.75
CA GLY A 49 -6.41 2.51 -4.99
C GLY A 49 -5.87 3.93 -4.73
N ASN A 50 -6.55 4.69 -3.87
CA ASN A 50 -6.12 6.03 -3.46
C ASN A 50 -4.70 6.03 -2.89
N ARG A 51 -4.32 4.99 -2.15
CA ARG A 51 -2.98 4.88 -1.56
C ARG A 51 -1.90 4.72 -2.64
N LEU A 52 -2.16 3.91 -3.67
CA LEU A 52 -1.25 3.80 -4.82
C LEU A 52 -1.15 5.13 -5.58
N THR A 53 -2.27 5.83 -5.77
CA THR A 53 -2.28 7.16 -6.40
C THR A 53 -1.48 8.19 -5.59
N ILE A 54 -1.61 8.19 -4.25
CA ILE A 54 -0.78 9.05 -3.38
C ILE A 54 0.70 8.75 -3.58
N PHE A 55 1.11 7.48 -3.63
CA PHE A 55 2.51 7.11 -3.84
C PHE A 55 3.03 7.52 -5.22
N ALA A 56 2.23 7.33 -6.27
CA ALA A 56 2.57 7.78 -7.61
C ALA A 56 2.78 9.30 -7.69
N LEU A 57 1.92 10.10 -7.03
CA LEU A 57 2.08 11.55 -7.03
C LEU A 57 3.28 12.00 -6.18
N LEU A 58 3.59 11.29 -5.09
CA LEU A 58 4.80 11.55 -4.30
C LEU A 58 6.06 11.23 -5.11
N GLN A 59 6.04 10.18 -5.94
CA GLN A 59 7.11 9.85 -6.89
C GLN A 59 7.38 10.98 -7.89
N GLN A 60 6.33 11.70 -8.29
CA GLN A 60 6.41 12.85 -9.19
C GLN A 60 6.72 14.17 -8.44
N GLU A 61 7.15 14.10 -7.18
CA GLU A 61 7.47 15.25 -6.32
C GLU A 61 6.29 16.23 -6.09
N VAL A 62 5.04 15.78 -6.30
CA VAL A 62 3.84 16.60 -6.03
C VAL A 62 3.69 16.82 -4.53
N THR A 63 3.36 18.05 -4.12
CA THR A 63 3.26 18.37 -2.70
C THR A 63 2.06 17.70 -2.04
N GLN A 64 2.16 17.34 -0.76
CA GLN A 64 1.05 16.68 -0.04
C GLN A 64 -0.26 17.51 -0.05
N ARG A 65 -0.15 18.84 -0.10
CA ARG A 65 -1.30 19.74 -0.19
C ARG A 65 -1.98 19.67 -1.56
N GLU A 66 -1.21 19.64 -2.63
CA GLU A 66 -1.72 19.47 -3.99
C GLU A 66 -2.37 18.09 -4.15
N ILE A 67 -1.73 17.02 -3.64
CA ILE A 67 -2.30 15.67 -3.64
C ILE A 67 -3.65 15.63 -2.90
N SER A 68 -3.71 16.24 -1.71
CA SER A 68 -4.94 16.33 -0.92
C SER A 68 -6.06 17.04 -1.69
N ALA A 69 -5.74 18.12 -2.39
CA ALA A 69 -6.69 18.87 -3.21
C ALA A 69 -7.13 18.08 -4.46
N GLN A 70 -6.19 17.46 -5.18
CA GLN A 70 -6.46 16.68 -6.40
C GLN A 70 -7.33 15.44 -6.12
N LEU A 71 -7.05 14.72 -5.04
CA LEU A 71 -7.76 13.49 -4.69
C LEU A 71 -9.00 13.72 -3.81
N GLY A 72 -9.22 14.95 -3.35
CA GLY A 72 -10.34 15.27 -2.45
C GLY A 72 -10.26 14.55 -1.09
N VAL A 73 -9.07 14.11 -0.68
CA VAL A 73 -8.84 13.43 0.61
C VAL A 73 -8.27 14.40 1.63
N GLY A 74 -8.50 14.15 2.91
CA GLY A 74 -7.94 14.99 3.97
C GLY A 74 -6.41 14.96 4.00
N ILE A 75 -5.79 16.09 4.34
CA ILE A 75 -4.33 16.22 4.42
C ILE A 75 -3.69 15.15 5.32
N ALA A 76 -4.37 14.74 6.40
CA ALA A 76 -3.89 13.70 7.31
C ALA A 76 -3.72 12.33 6.62
N THR A 77 -4.56 12.01 5.63
CA THR A 77 -4.43 10.78 4.82
C THR A 77 -3.16 10.84 3.98
N VAL A 78 -2.92 11.95 3.31
CA VAL A 78 -1.71 12.15 2.50
C VAL A 78 -0.45 12.16 3.36
N SER A 79 -0.46 12.83 4.52
CA SER A 79 0.69 12.85 5.43
C SER A 79 1.04 11.48 5.99
N ARG A 80 0.04 10.63 6.29
CA ARG A 80 0.30 9.22 6.64
C ARG A 80 0.88 8.44 5.45
N GLY A 81 0.37 8.68 4.25
CA GLY A 81 0.91 8.12 3.01
C GLY A 81 2.38 8.48 2.82
N ALA A 82 2.73 9.77 2.85
CA ALA A 82 4.10 10.25 2.71
C ALA A 82 5.04 9.69 3.77
N LYS A 83 4.58 9.56 5.02
CA LYS A 83 5.37 8.91 6.07
C LYS A 83 5.71 7.46 5.70
N VAL A 84 4.71 6.67 5.32
CA VAL A 84 4.90 5.26 4.92
C VAL A 84 5.79 5.15 3.68
N PHE A 85 5.59 6.05 2.72
CA PHE A 85 6.36 6.12 1.49
C PHE A 85 7.87 6.17 1.75
N HIS A 86 8.32 7.07 2.63
CA HIS A 86 9.72 7.16 3.02
C HIS A 86 10.16 6.01 3.94
N GLN A 87 9.31 5.57 4.87
CA GLN A 87 9.66 4.50 5.82
C GLN A 87 9.92 3.15 5.16
N HIS A 88 9.23 2.86 4.07
CA HIS A 88 9.32 1.57 3.36
C HIS A 88 10.05 1.68 2.02
N GLN A 89 10.69 2.81 1.73
CA GLN A 89 11.39 3.06 0.46
C GLN A 89 10.52 2.65 -0.74
N ILE A 90 9.29 3.17 -0.80
CA ILE A 90 8.31 2.75 -1.80
C ILE A 90 8.82 2.93 -3.23
N ASP A 91 9.70 3.90 -3.48
CA ASP A 91 10.38 4.09 -4.77
C ASP A 91 11.19 2.87 -5.21
N GLU A 92 11.81 2.16 -4.27
CA GLU A 92 12.57 0.95 -4.55
C GLU A 92 11.66 -0.28 -4.65
N LEU A 93 10.62 -0.34 -3.81
CA LEU A 93 9.71 -1.48 -3.74
C LEU A 93 8.72 -1.53 -4.91
N LEU A 94 8.24 -0.37 -5.34
CA LEU A 94 7.23 -0.19 -6.38
C LEU A 94 7.70 0.95 -7.32
N PRO A 95 8.64 0.67 -8.23
CA PRO A 95 9.10 1.67 -9.18
C PRO A 95 8.02 2.01 -10.21
N ASP A 96 8.04 3.25 -10.69
CA ASP A 96 7.25 3.76 -11.82
C ASP A 96 5.74 3.55 -11.66
N ILE A 97 5.18 3.86 -10.48
CA ILE A 97 3.74 3.63 -10.24
C ILE A 97 2.89 4.50 -11.17
N GLY A 98 3.25 5.78 -11.35
CA GLY A 98 2.54 6.73 -12.22
C GLY A 98 2.35 6.19 -13.63
N ASP A 99 3.43 5.71 -14.24
CA ASP A 99 3.41 5.09 -15.57
C ASP A 99 2.49 3.86 -15.63
N LYS A 100 2.49 3.02 -14.58
CA LYS A 100 1.67 1.81 -14.52
C LYS A 100 0.18 2.08 -14.34
N ILE A 101 -0.18 3.21 -13.73
CA ILE A 101 -1.58 3.60 -13.49
C ILE A 101 -2.06 4.73 -14.41
N ASN A 102 -1.22 5.18 -15.35
CA ASN A 102 -1.48 6.21 -16.35
C ASN A 102 -1.85 7.58 -15.76
N ILE A 103 -1.07 8.06 -14.79
CA ILE A 103 -1.18 9.42 -14.22
C ILE A 103 0.16 10.13 -14.15
#